data_AF-A0A0D2E2E0-F1
#
_entry.id   AF-A0A0D2E2E0-F1
#
_cell.length_a   1.000
_cell.length_b   1.000
_cell.length_c   1.000
_cell.angle_alpha   90.00
_cell.angle_beta   90.00
_cell.angle_gamma   90.00
#
_symmetry.space_group_name_H-M   'P 1'
#
loop_
_entity.id
_entity.type
_entity.pdbx_description
1 polymer ?
#
loop_
_entity_poly.entity_id
_entity_poly.type
_entity_poly.pdbx_seq_one_letter_code
_entity_poly.pdbx_strand_id
1 'polypeptide(L)'
;MPQARAHPVPALEPSESESASLIDVDSPHVSSVKSDFQEQEVKTETQAERLEREEEDKARAEAQKASEAAEGAKKKAATKSKEVKDALKKDGQKLSENRDNPVVVGNALIWGITAVALGYGAYKKHSEGQLDWQVAGTVAGCVGAFAVVDYFGSKWLLENKYPPK
;
A
#
# COMPACT_ATOMS: atom_id res chain seq x y z
N MET A 1 -27.59 -2.67 -100.50
CA MET A 1 -26.53 -1.80 -99.99
C MET A 1 -25.53 -2.66 -99.22
N PRO A 2 -24.32 -2.92 -99.74
CA PRO A 2 -23.29 -3.61 -98.97
C PRO A 2 -22.72 -2.65 -97.91
N GLN A 3 -22.67 -3.13 -96.67
CA GLN A 3 -22.26 -2.38 -95.48
C GLN A 3 -20.74 -2.16 -95.52
N ALA A 4 -20.29 -0.91 -95.69
CA ALA A 4 -18.88 -0.56 -95.66
C ALA A 4 -18.35 -0.74 -94.22
N ARG A 5 -17.48 -1.73 -93.99
CA ARG A 5 -16.75 -1.87 -92.73
C ARG A 5 -15.67 -0.79 -92.65
N ALA A 6 -15.54 -0.18 -91.48
CA ALA A 6 -14.54 0.83 -91.19
C ALA A 6 -13.11 0.30 -91.34
N HIS A 7 -12.17 1.19 -91.64
CA HIS A 7 -10.75 0.88 -91.76
C HIS A 7 -10.17 0.37 -90.42
N PRO A 8 -9.18 -0.56 -90.46
CA PRO A 8 -8.54 -1.05 -89.25
C PRO A 8 -7.78 0.08 -88.52
N VAL A 9 -7.86 0.10 -87.20
CA VAL A 9 -7.15 1.07 -86.36
C VAL A 9 -5.64 0.76 -86.32
N PRO A 10 -4.77 1.78 -86.26
CA PRO A 10 -3.33 1.58 -86.19
C PRO A 10 -2.95 0.88 -84.87
N ALA A 11 -2.10 -0.16 -84.98
CA ALA A 11 -1.55 -0.86 -83.83
C ALA A 11 -0.43 -0.02 -83.19
N LEU A 12 -0.44 0.09 -81.86
CA LEU A 12 0.63 0.71 -81.09
C LEU A 12 1.73 -0.33 -80.86
N GLU A 13 2.99 0.05 -81.12
CA GLU A 13 4.16 -0.76 -80.77
C GLU A 13 4.18 -1.00 -79.24
N PRO A 14 4.38 -2.24 -78.75
CA PRO A 14 4.44 -2.51 -77.32
C PRO A 14 5.76 -1.99 -76.76
N SER A 15 5.76 -0.74 -76.30
CA SER A 15 6.85 -0.19 -75.50
C SER A 15 6.83 -0.85 -74.11
N GLU A 16 7.64 -1.88 -73.90
CA GLU A 16 7.87 -2.52 -72.58
C GLU A 16 8.61 -1.58 -71.63
N SER A 17 8.01 -0.47 -71.21
CA SER A 17 8.64 0.46 -70.25
C SER A 17 7.69 1.11 -69.24
N GLU A 18 6.44 0.65 -69.09
CA GLU A 18 5.46 1.31 -68.19
C GLU A 18 4.88 0.44 -67.05
N SER A 19 5.52 -0.68 -66.67
CA SER A 19 5.04 -1.47 -65.53
C SER A 19 6.15 -1.99 -64.61
N ALA A 20 7.17 -1.17 -64.35
CA ALA A 20 8.18 -1.45 -63.32
C ALA A 20 8.17 -0.34 -62.25
N SER A 21 6.98 -0.06 -61.72
CA SER A 21 6.82 0.65 -60.46
C SER A 21 5.59 0.06 -59.77
N LEU A 22 5.68 -1.23 -59.45
CA LEU A 22 5.03 -1.76 -58.25
C LEU A 22 5.70 -1.02 -57.08
N ILE A 23 5.24 0.21 -56.83
CA ILE A 23 5.57 0.91 -55.62
C ILE A 23 5.04 0.00 -54.53
N ASP A 24 5.95 -0.56 -53.74
CA ASP A 24 5.59 -1.24 -52.53
C ASP A 24 4.79 -0.22 -51.73
N VAL A 25 3.47 -0.38 -51.69
CA VAL A 25 2.67 0.34 -50.73
C VAL A 25 2.99 -0.35 -49.42
N ASP A 26 4.13 0.03 -48.86
CA ASP A 26 4.40 -0.02 -47.45
C ASP A 26 3.23 0.71 -46.79
N SER A 27 2.18 -0.04 -46.50
CA SER A 27 1.10 0.33 -45.61
C SER A 27 1.39 -0.26 -44.25
N PRO A 28 2.28 0.34 -43.43
CA PRO A 28 2.09 0.37 -42.01
C PRO A 28 1.41 1.70 -41.64
N HIS A 29 0.39 2.14 -42.39
CA HIS A 29 -0.50 3.20 -41.91
C HIS A 29 -1.80 2.60 -41.38
N VAL A 30 -1.65 1.68 -40.42
CA VAL A 30 -2.54 1.76 -39.27
C VAL A 30 -2.26 3.16 -38.71
N SER A 31 -3.19 4.09 -38.87
CA SER A 31 -3.13 5.38 -38.18
C SER A 31 -3.17 5.05 -36.69
N SER A 32 -2.00 4.80 -36.13
CA SER A 32 -1.84 4.58 -34.71
C SER A 32 -2.21 5.91 -34.09
N VAL A 33 -3.24 5.85 -33.25
CA VAL A 33 -3.60 6.96 -32.39
C VAL A 33 -2.31 7.47 -31.74
N LYS A 34 -2.02 8.77 -31.89
CA LYS A 34 -0.82 9.40 -31.31
C LYS A 34 -0.72 8.98 -29.85
N SER A 35 0.49 8.64 -29.39
CA SER A 35 0.71 8.20 -28.00
C SER A 35 0.15 9.20 -26.98
N ASP A 36 0.15 10.49 -27.33
CA ASP A 36 -0.36 11.59 -26.50
C ASP A 36 -1.89 11.79 -26.58
N PHE A 37 -2.64 10.86 -27.19
CA PHE A 37 -4.10 10.99 -27.33
C PHE A 37 -4.85 11.03 -26.00
N GLN A 38 -4.32 10.38 -24.96
CA GLN A 38 -4.87 10.47 -23.61
C GLN A 38 -4.67 11.86 -22.97
N GLU A 39 -3.71 12.65 -23.44
CA GLU A 39 -3.37 13.96 -22.89
C GLU A 39 -4.03 15.11 -23.66
N GLN A 40 -4.79 14.82 -24.73
CA GLN A 40 -5.45 15.85 -25.52
C GLN A 40 -6.65 16.45 -24.78
N GLU A 41 -6.77 17.77 -24.89
CA GLU A 41 -7.84 18.56 -24.30
C GLU A 41 -9.22 18.13 -24.84
N VAL A 42 -10.21 18.02 -23.94
CA VAL A 42 -11.54 17.51 -24.27
C VAL A 42 -12.32 18.53 -25.10
N LYS A 43 -12.55 18.24 -26.39
CA LYS A 43 -13.14 19.19 -27.35
C LYS A 43 -14.67 19.20 -27.41
N THR A 44 -15.35 18.26 -26.74
CA THR A 44 -16.81 18.09 -26.86
C THR A 44 -17.47 17.84 -25.49
N GLU A 45 -18.64 18.43 -25.27
CA GLU A 45 -19.38 18.35 -23.98
C GLU A 45 -19.71 16.91 -23.56
N THR A 46 -20.00 16.02 -24.52
CA THR A 46 -20.25 14.58 -24.27
C THR A 46 -19.01 13.80 -23.82
N GLN A 47 -17.80 14.27 -24.12
CA GLN A 47 -16.57 13.66 -23.61
C GLN A 47 -16.25 14.16 -22.20
N ALA A 48 -16.62 15.40 -21.88
CA ALA A 48 -16.49 15.94 -20.53
C ALA A 48 -17.41 15.21 -19.55
N GLU A 49 -18.67 14.98 -19.94
CA GLU A 49 -19.64 14.24 -19.10
C GLU A 49 -19.23 12.77 -18.88
N ARG A 50 -18.53 12.15 -19.85
CA ARG A 50 -17.93 10.82 -19.65
C ARG A 50 -16.79 10.84 -18.64
N LEU A 51 -15.91 11.84 -18.70
CA LEU A 51 -14.77 11.96 -17.78
C LEU A 51 -15.26 12.21 -16.35
N GLU A 52 -16.24 13.09 -16.16
CA GLU A 52 -16.84 13.38 -14.86
C GLU A 52 -17.46 12.13 -14.24
N ARG A 53 -18.20 11.34 -15.04
CA ARG A 53 -18.76 10.06 -14.57
C ARG A 53 -17.69 9.02 -14.23
N GLU A 54 -16.61 8.93 -15.03
CA GLU A 54 -15.48 8.04 -14.74
C GLU A 54 -14.71 8.45 -13.48
N GLU A 55 -14.58 9.75 -13.20
CA GLU A 55 -14.00 10.27 -11.96
C GLU A 55 -14.92 10.03 -10.76
N GLU A 56 -16.23 10.22 -10.90
CA GLU A 56 -17.20 9.91 -9.83
C GLU A 56 -17.21 8.41 -9.50
N ASP A 57 -17.20 7.53 -10.50
CA ASP A 57 -17.11 6.08 -10.29
C ASP A 57 -15.78 5.67 -9.64
N LYS A 58 -14.65 6.30 -10.04
CA LYS A 58 -13.35 6.09 -9.38
C LYS A 58 -13.38 6.56 -7.92
N ALA A 59 -13.89 7.76 -7.65
CA ALA A 59 -14.00 8.29 -6.30
C ALA A 59 -14.90 7.41 -5.43
N ARG A 60 -16.00 6.89 -5.99
CA ARG A 60 -16.90 5.96 -5.30
C ARG A 60 -16.24 4.61 -5.02
N ALA A 61 -15.47 4.07 -5.96
CA ALA A 61 -14.72 2.83 -5.77
C ALA A 61 -13.62 2.98 -4.72
N GLU A 62 -12.91 4.12 -4.70
CA GLU A 62 -11.93 4.43 -3.67
C GLU A 62 -12.56 4.62 -2.29
N ALA A 63 -13.71 5.29 -2.22
CA ALA A 63 -14.47 5.43 -0.99
C ALA A 63 -14.95 4.08 -0.44
N GLN A 64 -15.40 3.17 -1.30
CA GLN A 64 -15.77 1.81 -0.89
C GLN A 64 -14.56 1.04 -0.35
N LYS A 65 -13.42 1.04 -1.07
CA LYS A 65 -12.19 0.40 -0.61
C LYS A 65 -11.71 0.96 0.73
N ALA A 66 -11.79 2.28 0.92
CA ALA A 66 -11.45 2.92 2.17
C ALA A 66 -12.40 2.49 3.31
N SER A 67 -13.69 2.39 3.04
CA SER A 67 -14.68 1.92 4.01
C SER A 67 -14.48 0.45 4.38
N GLU A 68 -14.23 -0.43 3.40
CA GLU A 68 -13.93 -1.84 3.62
C GLU A 68 -12.62 -2.04 4.38
N ALA A 69 -11.59 -1.27 4.06
CA ALA A 69 -10.34 -1.27 4.82
C ALA A 69 -10.55 -0.79 6.26
N ALA A 70 -11.38 0.23 6.47
CA ALA A 70 -11.73 0.72 7.79
C ALA A 70 -12.52 -0.32 8.60
N GLU A 71 -13.51 -0.99 8.01
CA GLU A 71 -14.23 -2.08 8.65
C GLU A 71 -13.32 -3.28 8.95
N GLY A 72 -12.45 -3.65 8.01
CA GLY A 72 -11.44 -4.68 8.20
C GLY A 72 -10.49 -4.35 9.35
N ALA A 73 -10.05 -3.09 9.44
CA ALA A 73 -9.22 -2.60 10.53
C ALA A 73 -9.97 -2.63 11.87
N LYS A 74 -11.24 -2.21 11.91
CA LYS A 74 -12.08 -2.28 13.14
C LYS A 74 -12.26 -3.71 13.62
N LYS A 75 -12.57 -4.66 12.72
CA LYS A 75 -12.70 -6.08 13.06
C LYS A 75 -11.38 -6.65 13.59
N LYS A 76 -10.26 -6.36 12.92
CA LYS A 76 -8.92 -6.76 13.38
C LYS A 76 -8.59 -6.17 14.74
N ALA A 77 -8.88 -4.88 14.95
CA ALA A 77 -8.66 -4.20 16.22
C ALA A 77 -9.50 -4.82 17.35
N ALA A 78 -10.77 -5.16 17.10
CA ALA A 78 -11.64 -5.82 18.06
C ALA A 78 -11.11 -7.21 18.45
N THR A 79 -10.71 -8.02 17.46
CA THR A 79 -10.10 -9.33 17.70
C THR A 79 -8.81 -9.19 18.51
N LYS A 80 -7.90 -8.30 18.09
CA LYS A 80 -6.64 -8.04 18.79
C LYS A 80 -6.86 -7.54 20.21
N SER A 81 -7.85 -6.68 20.42
CA SER A 81 -8.21 -6.19 21.75
C SER A 81 -8.69 -7.32 22.65
N LYS A 82 -9.45 -8.28 22.12
CA LYS A 82 -9.87 -9.47 22.87
C LYS A 82 -8.67 -10.35 23.21
N GLU A 83 -7.81 -10.65 22.23
CA GLU A 83 -6.58 -11.41 22.44
C GLU A 83 -5.69 -10.77 23.53
N VAL A 84 -5.53 -9.45 23.50
CA VAL A 84 -4.76 -8.70 24.52
C VAL A 84 -5.41 -8.82 25.89
N LYS A 85 -6.74 -8.70 26.01
CA LYS A 85 -7.43 -8.88 27.30
C LYS A 85 -7.25 -10.29 27.86
N ASP A 86 -7.37 -11.30 27.01
CA ASP A 86 -7.21 -12.70 27.42
C ASP A 86 -5.76 -12.98 27.85
N ALA A 87 -4.77 -12.46 27.11
CA ALA A 87 -3.36 -12.53 27.48
C ALA A 87 -3.08 -11.83 28.82
N LEU A 88 -3.60 -10.60 28.99
CA LEU A 88 -3.41 -9.83 30.22
C LEU A 88 -4.03 -10.53 31.44
N LYS A 89 -5.19 -11.18 31.26
CA LYS A 89 -5.80 -11.99 32.32
C LYS A 89 -4.93 -13.19 32.70
N LYS A 90 -4.37 -13.88 31.70
CA LYS A 90 -3.46 -15.01 31.91
C LYS A 90 -2.16 -14.57 32.60
N ASP A 91 -1.59 -13.46 32.18
CA ASP A 91 -0.38 -12.89 32.76
C ASP A 91 -0.63 -12.37 34.18
N GLY A 92 -1.80 -11.78 34.44
CA GLY A 92 -2.24 -11.40 35.77
C GLY A 92 -2.40 -12.60 36.71
N GLN A 93 -2.91 -13.73 36.20
CA GLN A 93 -2.99 -14.97 36.97
C GLN A 93 -1.58 -15.49 37.30
N LYS A 94 -0.68 -15.58 36.31
CA LYS A 94 0.72 -15.98 36.52
C LYS A 94 1.44 -15.07 37.51
N LEU A 95 1.20 -13.76 37.44
CA LEU A 95 1.75 -12.79 38.38
C LEU A 95 1.24 -13.08 39.79
N SER A 96 -0.05 -13.40 39.93
CA SER A 96 -0.66 -13.78 41.21
C SER A 96 -0.08 -15.07 41.78
N GLU A 97 0.14 -16.08 40.94
CA GLU A 97 0.71 -17.39 41.32
C GLU A 97 2.18 -17.24 41.75
N ASN A 98 2.88 -16.27 41.19
CA ASN A 98 4.31 -16.04 41.42
C ASN A 98 4.61 -14.80 42.29
N ARG A 99 3.64 -14.34 43.11
CA ARG A 99 3.80 -13.15 43.98
C ARG A 99 4.92 -13.25 45.00
N ASP A 100 5.32 -14.46 45.36
CA ASP A 100 6.43 -14.69 46.30
C ASP A 100 7.80 -14.61 45.61
N ASN A 101 7.82 -14.55 44.27
CA ASN A 101 9.07 -14.51 43.52
C ASN A 101 9.54 -13.05 43.38
N PRO A 102 10.69 -12.69 43.98
CA PRO A 102 11.16 -11.32 44.00
C PRO A 102 11.54 -10.80 42.60
N VAL A 103 11.95 -11.67 41.69
CA VAL A 103 12.30 -11.30 40.30
C VAL A 103 11.04 -10.89 39.55
N VAL A 104 9.97 -11.69 39.68
CA VAL A 104 8.71 -11.41 38.98
C VAL A 104 8.04 -10.13 39.51
N VAL A 105 7.99 -9.94 40.83
CA VAL A 105 7.45 -8.72 41.44
C VAL A 105 8.33 -7.50 41.12
N GLY A 106 9.64 -7.65 41.17
CA GLY A 106 10.60 -6.59 40.84
C GLY A 106 10.44 -6.10 39.40
N ASN A 107 10.37 -7.02 38.44
CA ASN A 107 10.17 -6.67 37.03
C ASN A 107 8.82 -6.01 36.80
N ALA A 108 7.74 -6.52 37.40
CA ALA A 108 6.42 -5.92 37.30
C ALA A 108 6.43 -4.46 37.81
N LEU A 109 7.16 -4.18 38.90
CA LEU A 109 7.32 -2.83 39.43
C LEU A 109 8.13 -1.94 38.48
N ILE A 110 9.28 -2.41 38.00
CA ILE A 110 10.17 -1.66 37.10
C ILE A 110 9.43 -1.31 35.81
N TRP A 111 8.78 -2.28 35.18
CA TRP A 111 8.02 -2.07 33.94
C TRP A 111 6.78 -1.22 34.17
N GLY A 112 6.12 -1.34 35.33
CA GLY A 112 5.01 -0.47 35.73
C GLY A 112 5.42 1.00 35.85
N ILE A 113 6.50 1.28 36.57
CA ILE A 113 7.06 2.64 36.71
C ILE A 113 7.47 3.19 35.34
N THR A 114 8.14 2.36 34.53
CA THR A 114 8.57 2.72 33.18
C THR A 114 7.37 3.11 32.31
N ALA A 115 6.30 2.31 32.31
CA ALA A 115 5.08 2.59 31.55
C ALA A 115 4.43 3.91 31.98
N VAL A 116 4.33 4.17 33.29
CA VAL A 116 3.78 5.44 33.83
C VAL A 116 4.65 6.62 33.42
N ALA A 117 5.97 6.52 33.56
CA ALA A 117 6.90 7.58 33.21
C ALA A 117 6.86 7.90 31.72
N LEU A 118 6.82 6.88 30.86
CA LEU A 118 6.70 7.04 29.41
C LEU A 118 5.35 7.63 29.01
N GLY A 119 4.25 7.15 29.60
CA GLY A 119 2.91 7.68 29.32
C GLY A 119 2.78 9.14 29.72
N TYR A 120 3.25 9.50 30.92
CA TYR A 120 3.25 10.88 31.40
C TYR A 120 4.17 11.79 30.55
N GLY A 121 5.38 11.32 30.25
CA GLY A 121 6.34 12.06 29.42
C GLY A 121 5.83 12.29 28.00
N ALA A 122 5.22 11.28 27.39
CA ALA A 122 4.60 11.39 26.07
C ALA A 122 3.41 12.36 26.09
N TYR A 123 2.54 12.28 27.10
CA TYR A 123 1.41 13.21 27.24
C TYR A 123 1.88 14.65 27.33
N LYS A 124 2.83 14.95 28.23
CA LYS A 124 3.38 16.29 28.40
C LYS A 124 3.99 16.81 27.10
N LYS A 125 4.83 16.01 26.44
CA LYS A 125 5.54 16.41 25.23
C LYS A 125 4.61 16.54 24.02
N HIS A 126 3.53 15.77 23.99
CA HIS A 126 2.45 15.93 23.01
C HIS A 126 1.69 17.24 23.22
N SER A 127 1.32 17.56 24.47
CA SER A 127 0.65 18.82 24.81
C SER A 127 1.52 20.06 24.50
N GLU A 128 2.85 19.93 24.60
CA GLU A 128 3.80 20.99 24.26
C GLU A 128 4.13 21.07 22.75
N GLY A 129 3.58 20.17 21.92
CA GLY A 129 3.87 20.11 20.48
C GLY A 129 5.30 19.66 20.13
N GLN A 130 6.04 19.12 21.09
CA GLN A 130 7.45 18.72 20.96
C GLN A 130 7.64 17.20 20.78
N LEU A 131 6.55 16.45 20.56
CA LEU A 131 6.60 15.01 20.38
C LEU A 131 7.08 14.69 18.96
N ASP A 132 8.39 14.60 18.81
CA ASP A 132 9.05 14.28 17.54
C ASP A 132 9.34 12.76 17.42
N TRP A 133 9.39 12.26 16.18
CA TRP A 133 9.67 10.85 15.90
C TRP A 133 11.10 10.46 16.35
N GLN A 134 12.07 11.36 16.26
CA GLN A 134 13.44 11.13 16.71
C GLN A 134 13.49 10.94 18.22
N VAL A 135 12.69 11.71 18.96
CA VAL A 135 12.55 11.55 20.42
C VAL A 135 11.92 10.20 20.73
N ALA A 136 10.81 9.88 20.06
CA ALA A 136 10.13 8.60 20.24
C ALA A 136 11.05 7.41 19.91
N GLY A 137 11.79 7.50 18.81
CA GLY A 137 12.76 6.50 18.37
C GLY A 137 13.92 6.33 19.36
N THR A 138 14.45 7.43 19.89
CA THR A 138 15.53 7.40 20.89
C THR A 138 15.06 6.72 22.17
N VAL A 139 13.89 7.10 22.68
CA VAL A 139 13.30 6.50 23.89
C VAL A 139 13.00 5.02 23.67
N ALA A 140 12.40 4.66 22.52
CA ALA A 140 12.15 3.28 22.15
C ALA A 140 13.45 2.46 22.06
N GLY A 141 14.53 3.04 21.51
CA GLY A 141 15.84 2.43 21.46
C GLY A 141 16.43 2.16 22.85
N CYS A 142 16.36 3.14 23.77
CA CYS A 142 16.81 2.97 25.15
C CYS A 142 16.00 1.88 25.89
N VAL A 143 14.68 1.91 25.77
CA VAL A 143 13.79 0.90 26.39
C VAL A 143 14.07 -0.48 25.80
N GLY A 144 14.28 -0.58 24.49
CA GLY A 144 14.63 -1.82 23.81
C GLY A 144 15.97 -2.40 24.31
N ALA A 145 17.02 -1.59 24.40
CA ALA A 145 18.31 -2.01 24.93
C ALA A 145 18.19 -2.49 26.40
N PHE A 146 17.45 -1.74 27.23
CA PHE A 146 17.18 -2.14 28.60
C PHE A 146 16.42 -3.47 28.68
N ALA A 147 15.41 -3.67 27.82
CA ALA A 147 14.63 -4.91 27.78
C ALA A 147 15.50 -6.14 27.47
N VAL A 148 16.48 -6.02 26.59
CA VAL A 148 17.41 -7.13 26.29
C VAL A 148 18.22 -7.49 27.54
N VAL A 149 18.78 -6.51 28.23
CA VAL A 149 19.56 -6.75 29.46
C VAL A 149 18.68 -7.36 30.55
N ASP A 150 17.50 -6.77 30.79
CA ASP A 150 16.53 -7.26 31.76
C ASP A 150 16.12 -8.71 31.47
N TYR A 151 15.87 -9.05 30.20
CA TYR A 151 15.47 -10.40 29.80
C TYR A 151 16.54 -11.44 30.15
N PHE A 152 17.80 -11.21 29.79
CA PHE A 152 18.87 -12.18 30.06
C PHE A 152 19.18 -12.28 31.56
N GLY A 153 19.18 -11.15 32.28
CA GLY A 153 19.38 -11.14 33.73
C GLY A 153 18.26 -11.87 34.48
N SER A 154 17.01 -11.57 34.11
CA SER A 154 15.83 -12.20 34.69
C SER A 154 15.76 -13.68 34.37
N LYS A 155 16.06 -14.08 33.12
CA LYS A 155 16.11 -15.49 32.73
C LYS A 155 17.12 -16.26 33.57
N TRP A 156 18.35 -15.75 33.72
CA TRP A 156 19.37 -16.38 34.55
C TRP A 156 18.93 -16.49 36.02
N LEU A 157 18.32 -15.42 36.58
CA LEU A 157 17.83 -15.44 37.95
C LEU A 157 16.70 -16.44 38.15
N LEU A 158 15.77 -16.53 37.21
CA LEU A 158 14.65 -17.46 37.25
C LEU A 158 15.12 -18.92 37.10
N GLU A 159 16.10 -19.19 36.23
CA GLU A 159 16.62 -20.54 36.01
C GLU A 159 17.53 -21.01 37.17
N ASN A 160 18.32 -20.12 37.78
CA ASN A 160 19.32 -20.52 38.76
C ASN A 160 18.92 -20.30 40.22
N LYS A 161 18.12 -19.27 40.55
CA LYS A 161 17.94 -18.83 41.95
C LYS A 161 16.48 -18.72 42.38
N TYR A 162 15.59 -18.32 41.48
CA TYR A 162 14.19 -18.06 41.78
C TYR A 162 13.27 -18.69 40.72
N PRO A 163 13.19 -20.04 40.65
CA PRO A 163 12.32 -20.70 39.69
C PRO A 163 10.85 -20.27 39.85
N PRO A 164 10.14 -20.02 38.74
CA PRO A 164 8.71 -19.73 38.79
C PRO A 164 7.90 -20.98 39.14
N LYS A 165 6.75 -20.78 39.78
CA LYS A 165 5.76 -21.80 40.13
C LYS A 165 4.82 -22.09 38.97
#